data_AF-A0A662M3K5-F1
#
_entry.id   AF-A0A662M3K5-F1
#
_cell.length_a   1.000
_cell.length_b   1.000
_cell.length_c   1.000
_cell.angle_alpha   90.00
_cell.angle_beta   90.00
_cell.angle_gamma   90.00
#
_symmetry.space_group_name_H-M   'P 1'
#
loop_
_entity.id
_entity.type
_entity.pdbx_description
1 polymer ?
#
loop_
_entity_poly.entity_id
_entity_poly.type
_entity_poly.pdbx_seq_one_letter_code
_entity_poly.pdbx_strand_id
1 'polypeptide(L)'
;MIYVGPDIIYAGEYANVVLLALDSYANPIYNVDYVIEAPKDLTIKQMLTRTTGNGSILFTVYTEKAGKYTVKVTFPNYNKTFEVELEVTPSLDRTVILELDKTNVKPGEDVTVTFVIKDRFGNPVVDELPRIRIRGVQVLIKTLLPTDASGTGIVVFTPQEKGFGSIWAEYMNKQTEPIEFVSGNPTLLKITNFVRTYWYVLVIVGIVAVIAGLFVAYLRTIGRMRRMI
;
A
#
# COMPACT_ATOMS: atom_id res chain seq x y z
N MET A 1 38.43 13.06 4.03
CA MET A 1 37.59 12.50 2.95
C MET A 1 36.19 13.07 3.11
N ILE A 2 35.50 13.37 2.03
CA ILE A 2 34.13 13.94 2.05
C ILE A 2 33.20 13.02 1.27
N TYR A 3 32.01 12.74 1.82
CA TYR A 3 30.92 12.08 1.11
C TYR A 3 30.16 13.10 0.28
N VAL A 4 29.93 12.81 -1.00
CA VAL A 4 29.32 13.76 -1.95
C VAL A 4 27.95 13.31 -2.43
N GLY A 5 27.62 12.02 -2.31
CA GLY A 5 26.31 11.51 -2.68
C GLY A 5 26.30 10.01 -2.98
N PRO A 6 25.13 9.45 -3.27
CA PRO A 6 23.87 10.15 -3.55
C PRO A 6 23.11 10.58 -2.29
N ASP A 7 22.08 11.43 -2.44
CA ASP A 7 21.29 11.92 -1.30
C ASP A 7 20.45 10.82 -0.64
N ILE A 8 19.96 9.86 -1.43
CA ILE A 8 19.14 8.73 -0.97
C ILE A 8 19.56 7.47 -1.73
N ILE A 9 19.63 6.34 -1.01
CA ILE A 9 19.86 5.01 -1.57
C ILE A 9 18.65 4.14 -1.23
N TYR A 10 17.98 3.57 -2.23
CA TYR A 10 16.85 2.66 -2.01
C TYR A 10 17.30 1.19 -2.05
N ALA A 11 16.71 0.37 -1.18
CA ALA A 11 16.91 -1.07 -1.20
C ALA A 11 16.48 -1.67 -2.55
N GLY A 12 17.32 -2.55 -3.10
CA GLY A 12 17.15 -3.21 -4.40
C GLY A 12 17.43 -2.32 -5.61
N GLU A 13 18.03 -1.15 -5.42
CA GLU A 13 18.51 -0.29 -6.50
C GLU A 13 20.04 -0.15 -6.46
N TYR A 14 20.64 0.03 -7.63
CA TYR A 14 22.05 0.37 -7.73
C TYR A 14 22.24 1.87 -7.54
N ALA A 15 23.09 2.25 -6.60
CA ALA A 15 23.34 3.66 -6.30
C ALA A 15 24.82 4.00 -6.48
N ASN A 16 25.12 5.10 -7.18
CA ASN A 16 26.49 5.55 -7.42
C ASN A 16 26.95 6.45 -6.28
N VAL A 17 27.91 5.98 -5.50
CA VAL A 17 28.52 6.71 -4.40
C VAL A 17 29.77 7.44 -4.89
N VAL A 18 29.86 8.72 -4.55
CA VAL A 18 31.01 9.56 -4.84
C VAL A 18 31.63 10.06 -3.54
N LEU A 19 32.91 9.80 -3.36
CA LEU A 19 33.72 10.35 -2.27
C LEU A 19 34.81 11.25 -2.84
N LEU A 20 35.23 12.24 -2.06
CA LEU A 20 36.31 13.16 -2.39
C LEU A 20 37.49 12.96 -1.42
N ALA A 21 38.63 12.54 -1.96
CA ALA A 21 39.89 12.41 -1.25
C ALA A 21 40.68 13.72 -1.34
N LEU A 22 40.79 14.40 -0.20
CA LEU A 22 41.48 15.68 -0.07
C LEU A 22 42.64 15.57 0.94
N ASP A 23 43.68 16.36 0.73
CA ASP A 23 44.76 16.57 1.70
C ASP A 23 44.33 17.51 2.84
N SER A 24 45.26 17.85 3.74
CA SER A 24 45.02 18.76 4.87
C SER A 24 44.74 20.21 4.47
N TYR A 25 45.02 20.59 3.22
CA TYR A 25 44.81 21.92 2.66
C TYR A 25 43.60 21.95 1.73
N ALA A 26 42.78 20.89 1.75
CA ALA A 26 41.61 20.71 0.88
C ALA A 26 41.93 20.58 -0.62
N ASN A 27 43.15 20.20 -1.00
CA ASN A 27 43.49 19.90 -2.38
C ASN A 27 43.15 18.44 -2.73
N PRO A 28 42.64 18.15 -3.95
CA PRO A 28 42.41 16.79 -4.41
C PRO A 28 43.67 15.94 -4.46
N ILE A 29 43.59 14.71 -3.95
CA ILE A 29 44.67 13.73 -4.03
C ILE A 29 44.53 12.93 -5.32
N TYR A 30 45.44 13.12 -6.28
CA TYR A 30 45.38 12.46 -7.59
C TYR A 30 46.19 11.16 -7.63
N ASN A 31 45.65 10.15 -8.34
CA ASN A 31 46.36 8.94 -8.73
C ASN A 31 46.93 8.15 -7.55
N VAL A 32 46.17 8.05 -6.46
CA VAL A 32 46.55 7.29 -5.26
C VAL A 32 45.70 6.03 -5.16
N ASP A 33 46.36 4.90 -4.87
CA ASP A 33 45.70 3.62 -4.61
C ASP A 33 44.82 3.66 -3.36
N TYR A 34 43.62 3.10 -3.49
CA TYR A 34 42.71 2.88 -2.37
C TYR A 34 42.09 1.48 -2.43
N VAL A 35 41.62 1.01 -1.29
CA VAL A 35 40.89 -0.24 -1.11
C VAL A 35 39.58 0.08 -0.42
N ILE A 36 38.47 -0.46 -0.93
CA ILE A 36 37.15 -0.34 -0.31
C ILE A 36 36.78 -1.68 0.30
N GLU A 37 36.40 -1.67 1.56
CA GLU A 37 35.88 -2.82 2.28
C GLU A 37 34.43 -2.55 2.69
N ALA A 38 33.54 -3.45 2.29
CA ALA A 38 32.11 -3.40 2.57
C ALA A 38 31.72 -4.43 3.63
N PRO A 39 30.70 -4.15 4.45
CA PRO A 39 30.10 -5.17 5.31
C PRO A 39 29.40 -6.26 4.48
N LYS A 40 29.19 -7.44 5.08
CA LYS A 40 28.68 -8.66 4.42
C LYS A 40 27.41 -8.46 3.58
N ASP A 41 26.49 -7.60 4.04
CA ASP A 41 25.18 -7.39 3.42
C ASP A 41 25.16 -6.22 2.40
N LEU A 42 26.32 -5.65 2.05
CA LEU A 42 26.45 -4.55 1.09
C LEU A 42 27.39 -4.95 -0.05
N THR A 43 26.87 -4.98 -1.28
CA THR A 43 27.67 -5.23 -2.47
C THR A 43 28.28 -3.93 -2.96
N ILE A 44 29.58 -3.93 -3.24
CA ILE A 44 30.29 -2.80 -3.84
C ILE A 44 30.88 -3.23 -5.17
N LYS A 45 30.68 -2.40 -6.19
CA LYS A 45 31.35 -2.51 -7.49
C LYS A 45 32.13 -1.23 -7.76
N GLN A 46 33.44 -1.33 -7.73
CA GLN A 46 34.32 -0.22 -8.10
C GLN A 46 34.73 -0.31 -9.58
N MET A 47 34.83 0.84 -10.24
CA MET A 47 35.36 0.92 -11.61
C MET A 47 36.85 1.20 -11.65
N LEU A 48 37.36 1.95 -10.66
CA LEU A 48 38.75 2.35 -10.55
C LEU A 48 39.32 1.86 -9.21
N THR A 49 40.64 1.76 -9.12
CA THR A 49 41.41 1.44 -7.90
C THR A 49 42.25 2.62 -7.43
N ARG A 50 42.24 3.73 -8.19
CA ARG A 50 43.03 4.93 -7.94
C ARG A 50 42.15 6.17 -8.03
N THR A 51 42.45 7.17 -7.21
CA THR A 51 41.73 8.45 -7.22
C THR A 51 41.88 9.17 -8.56
N THR A 52 40.80 9.78 -9.03
CA THR A 52 40.78 10.56 -10.30
C THR A 52 41.49 11.91 -10.16
N GLY A 53 41.65 12.67 -11.25
CA GLY A 53 42.33 13.98 -11.28
C GLY A 53 41.75 15.02 -10.31
N ASN A 54 40.46 14.92 -10.04
CA ASN A 54 39.73 15.72 -9.06
C ASN A 54 39.62 15.03 -7.68
N GLY A 55 40.39 13.99 -7.41
CA GLY A 55 40.42 13.28 -6.13
C GLY A 55 39.19 12.41 -5.85
N SER A 56 38.37 12.11 -6.85
CA SER A 56 37.14 11.32 -6.66
C SER A 56 37.43 9.82 -6.53
N ILE A 57 36.60 9.18 -5.72
CA ILE A 57 36.45 7.73 -5.60
C ILE A 57 35.01 7.41 -5.99
N LEU A 58 34.83 6.62 -7.04
CA LEU A 58 33.53 6.27 -7.59
C LEU A 58 33.31 4.75 -7.45
N PHE A 59 32.21 4.39 -6.80
CA PHE A 59 31.77 3.00 -6.72
C PHE A 59 30.24 2.94 -6.70
N THR A 60 29.71 1.82 -7.15
CA THR A 60 28.29 1.53 -7.09
C THR A 60 28.03 0.60 -5.90
N VAL A 61 26.95 0.86 -5.17
CA VAL A 61 26.47 0.00 -4.08
C VAL A 61 25.14 -0.67 -4.45
N TYR A 62 24.91 -1.86 -3.90
CA TYR A 62 23.64 -2.58 -3.98
C TYR A 62 23.40 -3.38 -2.70
N THR A 63 22.17 -3.33 -2.19
CA THR A 63 21.68 -4.23 -1.13
C THR A 63 20.16 -4.26 -1.16
N GLU A 64 19.58 -5.38 -0.74
CA GLU A 64 18.13 -5.55 -0.56
C GLU A 64 17.68 -5.24 0.86
N LYS A 65 18.62 -5.05 1.78
CA LYS A 65 18.33 -4.78 3.19
C LYS A 65 18.49 -3.29 3.48
N ALA A 66 17.45 -2.69 4.03
CA ALA A 66 17.49 -1.31 4.47
C ALA A 66 18.28 -1.18 5.79
N GLY A 67 18.83 0.00 6.04
CA GLY A 67 19.54 0.32 7.27
C GLY A 67 20.86 1.05 7.04
N LYS A 68 21.65 1.14 8.09
CA LYS A 68 22.94 1.85 8.10
C LYS A 68 24.09 0.89 7.83
N TYR A 69 25.01 1.31 6.98
CA TYR A 69 26.17 0.56 6.54
C TYR A 69 27.42 1.41 6.66
N THR A 70 28.47 0.86 7.30
CA THR A 70 29.78 1.53 7.37
C THR A 70 30.71 0.92 6.34
N VAL A 71 31.13 1.73 5.36
CA VAL A 71 32.12 1.36 4.34
C VAL A 71 33.48 1.89 4.76
N LYS A 72 34.52 1.05 4.67
CA LYS A 72 35.89 1.45 4.96
C LYS A 72 36.65 1.73 3.67
N VAL A 73 37.30 2.88 3.62
CA VAL A 73 38.19 3.28 2.51
C VAL A 73 39.60 3.42 3.06
N THR A 74 40.48 2.53 2.65
CA THR A 74 41.87 2.50 3.08
C THR A 74 42.77 3.01 1.97
N PHE A 75 43.70 3.89 2.31
CA PHE A 75 44.78 4.35 1.46
C PHE A 75 46.08 3.71 1.95
N PRO A 76 46.52 2.57 1.37
CA PRO A 76 47.62 1.77 1.90
C PRO A 76 48.94 2.54 1.97
N ASN A 77 49.21 3.34 0.93
CA ASN A 77 50.44 4.15 0.82
C ASN A 77 50.58 5.20 1.94
N TYR A 78 49.48 5.53 2.62
CA TYR A 78 49.46 6.49 3.71
C TYR A 78 49.11 5.86 5.07
N ASN A 79 48.87 4.54 5.12
CA ASN A 79 48.37 3.84 6.29
C ASN A 79 47.19 4.57 6.96
N LYS A 80 46.24 5.04 6.14
CA LYS A 80 45.04 5.75 6.60
C LYS A 80 43.79 5.04 6.15
N THR A 81 42.83 4.90 7.07
CA THR A 81 41.51 4.36 6.82
C THR A 81 40.47 5.39 7.21
N PHE A 82 39.44 5.52 6.39
CA PHE A 82 38.28 6.37 6.63
C PHE A 82 37.02 5.53 6.61
N GLU A 83 36.08 5.86 7.47
CA GLU A 83 34.76 5.23 7.52
C GLU A 83 33.72 6.18 6.92
N VAL A 84 32.84 5.61 6.11
CA VAL A 84 31.70 6.31 5.48
C VAL A 84 30.44 5.59 5.89
N GLU A 85 29.53 6.31 6.53
CA GLU A 85 28.20 5.81 6.81
C GLU A 85 27.29 6.04 5.60
N LEU A 86 26.63 4.97 5.15
CA LEU A 86 25.61 4.99 4.12
C LEU A 86 24.29 4.58 4.76
N GLU A 87 23.22 5.29 4.45
CA GLU A 87 21.88 4.95 4.89
C GLU A 87 21.05 4.48 3.69
N VAL A 88 20.59 3.23 3.75
CA VAL A 88 19.74 2.62 2.74
C VAL A 88 18.31 2.66 3.23
N THR A 89 17.45 3.33 2.48
CA THR A 89 16.02 3.47 2.72
C THR A 89 15.28 2.26 2.17
N PRO A 90 14.20 1.77 2.82
CA PRO A 90 13.33 0.75 2.25
C PRO A 90 12.85 1.13 0.84
N SER A 91 12.70 0.14 -0.04
CA SER A 91 12.26 0.33 -1.42
C SER A 91 10.94 1.09 -1.49
N LEU A 92 10.72 1.81 -2.59
CA LEU A 92 9.47 2.52 -2.85
C LEU A 92 8.31 1.56 -3.16
N ASP A 93 8.60 0.33 -3.58
CA ASP A 93 7.58 -0.70 -3.75
C ASP A 93 7.20 -1.30 -2.41
N ARG A 94 6.13 -0.77 -1.82
CA ARG A 94 5.66 -1.09 -0.46
C ARG A 94 4.28 -1.73 -0.48
N THR A 95 4.02 -2.52 0.56
CA THR A 95 2.76 -3.22 0.79
C THR A 95 2.30 -2.99 2.22
N VAL A 96 0.99 -2.84 2.39
CA VAL A 96 0.33 -2.73 3.69
C VAL A 96 -0.47 -3.99 3.94
N ILE A 97 -0.33 -4.54 5.14
CA ILE A 97 -1.15 -5.66 5.64
C ILE A 97 -1.96 -5.13 6.82
N LEU A 98 -3.25 -5.45 6.85
CA LEU A 98 -4.14 -5.12 7.96
C LEU A 98 -4.53 -6.39 8.71
N GLU A 99 -4.64 -6.26 10.03
CA GLU A 99 -5.15 -7.30 10.91
C GLU A 99 -6.03 -6.67 11.99
N LEU A 100 -7.21 -7.26 12.22
CA LEU A 100 -8.11 -6.85 13.31
C LEU A 100 -7.92 -7.82 14.47
N ASP A 101 -7.88 -7.29 15.69
CA ASP A 101 -7.88 -8.11 16.91
C ASP A 101 -9.19 -8.89 17.09
N LYS A 102 -10.30 -8.37 16.55
CA LYS A 102 -11.63 -8.98 16.59
C LYS A 102 -12.50 -8.53 15.41
N THR A 103 -13.34 -9.42 14.91
CA THR A 103 -14.30 -9.14 13.82
C THR A 103 -15.75 -9.14 14.27
N ASN A 104 -16.05 -9.54 15.51
CA ASN A 104 -17.38 -9.43 16.12
C ASN A 104 -17.27 -8.62 17.40
N VAL A 105 -17.94 -7.47 17.45
CA VAL A 105 -17.81 -6.50 18.54
C VAL A 105 -19.14 -5.97 19.01
N LYS A 106 -19.23 -5.46 20.23
CA LYS A 106 -20.41 -4.72 20.67
C LYS A 106 -20.27 -3.23 20.28
N PRO A 107 -21.38 -2.53 19.98
CA PRO A 107 -21.34 -1.08 19.88
C PRO A 107 -20.78 -0.47 21.18
N GLY A 108 -19.87 0.50 21.05
CA GLY A 108 -19.15 1.09 22.18
C GLY A 108 -17.91 0.33 22.63
N GLU A 109 -17.63 -0.86 22.08
CA GLU A 109 -16.40 -1.61 22.34
C GLU A 109 -15.30 -1.24 21.35
N ASP A 110 -14.05 -1.18 21.83
CA ASP A 110 -12.91 -0.83 21.00
C ASP A 110 -12.44 -2.03 20.16
N VAL A 111 -12.11 -1.73 18.90
CA VAL A 111 -11.43 -2.60 17.93
C VAL A 111 -10.03 -2.06 17.72
N THR A 112 -9.03 -2.92 17.82
CA THR A 112 -7.64 -2.60 17.49
C THR A 112 -7.30 -3.18 16.13
N VAL A 113 -6.81 -2.34 15.24
CA VAL A 113 -6.29 -2.77 13.95
C VAL A 113 -4.81 -2.52 13.95
N THR A 114 -4.07 -3.60 13.71
CA THR A 114 -2.63 -3.53 13.47
C THR A 114 -2.44 -3.42 11.96
N PHE A 115 -1.63 -2.46 11.53
CA PHE A 115 -1.20 -2.38 10.15
C PHE A 115 0.32 -2.49 10.06
N VAL A 116 0.79 -3.27 9.09
CA VAL A 116 2.23 -3.48 8.87
C VAL A 116 2.58 -2.99 7.48
N ILE A 117 3.56 -2.07 7.40
CA ILE A 117 4.09 -1.56 6.14
C ILE A 117 5.51 -2.10 5.95
N LYS A 118 5.68 -2.87 4.88
CA LYS A 118 6.99 -3.38 4.46
C LYS A 118 7.22 -3.11 2.99
N ASP A 119 8.49 -2.95 2.62
CA ASP A 119 8.87 -2.95 1.20
C ASP A 119 8.82 -4.38 0.61
N ARG A 120 9.03 -4.50 -0.71
CA ARG A 120 9.03 -5.79 -1.42
C ARG A 120 10.09 -6.78 -0.95
N PHE A 121 11.12 -6.33 -0.24
CA PHE A 121 12.19 -7.17 0.33
C PHE A 121 11.94 -7.51 1.81
N GLY A 122 10.82 -7.03 2.37
CA GLY A 122 10.45 -7.26 3.76
C GLY A 122 11.07 -6.27 4.75
N ASN A 123 11.70 -5.19 4.28
CA ASN A 123 12.22 -4.14 5.15
C ASN A 123 11.06 -3.36 5.78
N PRO A 124 11.08 -3.12 7.10
CA PRO A 124 10.07 -2.30 7.76
C PRO A 124 10.17 -0.85 7.30
N VAL A 125 9.03 -0.19 7.14
CA VAL A 125 8.96 1.23 6.84
C VAL A 125 8.48 1.98 8.08
N VAL A 126 9.29 2.92 8.57
CA VAL A 126 9.11 3.60 9.86
C VAL A 126 8.44 4.96 9.65
N ASP A 127 7.66 5.41 10.65
CA ASP A 127 7.01 6.72 10.72
C ASP A 127 6.00 7.00 9.59
N GLU A 128 5.37 5.95 9.07
CA GLU A 128 4.40 6.03 7.96
C GLU A 128 2.96 5.77 8.43
N LEU A 129 2.01 6.43 7.77
CA LEU A 129 0.58 6.30 8.05
C LEU A 129 -0.19 5.99 6.75
N PRO A 130 -0.83 4.81 6.65
CA PRO A 130 -1.75 4.54 5.56
C PRO A 130 -3.07 5.25 5.81
N ARG A 131 -3.79 5.52 4.72
CA ARG A 131 -5.10 6.16 4.79
C ARG A 131 -6.16 5.11 5.08
N ILE A 132 -6.52 4.98 6.35
CA ILE A 132 -7.54 4.03 6.82
C ILE A 132 -8.94 4.48 6.38
N ARG A 133 -9.75 3.51 5.96
CA ARG A 133 -11.13 3.68 5.51
C ARG A 133 -12.02 2.69 6.23
N ILE A 134 -13.14 3.19 6.71
CA ILE A 134 -14.17 2.37 7.35
C ILE A 134 -15.52 2.76 6.73
N ARG A 135 -16.32 1.76 6.37
CA ARG A 135 -17.68 1.94 5.84
C ARG A 135 -18.66 0.99 6.53
N GLY A 136 -19.96 1.23 6.32
CA GLY A 136 -21.06 0.36 6.76
C GLY A 136 -21.61 0.70 8.14
N VAL A 137 -20.75 1.17 9.06
CA VAL A 137 -21.14 1.65 10.40
C VAL A 137 -20.44 2.95 10.75
N GLN A 138 -21.10 3.79 11.56
CA GLN A 138 -20.46 4.95 12.19
C GLN A 138 -19.42 4.50 13.22
N VAL A 139 -18.22 5.07 13.14
CA VAL A 139 -17.10 4.77 14.04
C VAL A 139 -16.48 6.05 14.58
N LEU A 140 -15.92 5.96 15.78
CA LEU A 140 -15.04 6.98 16.36
C LEU A 140 -13.61 6.45 16.36
N ILE A 141 -12.68 7.13 15.68
CA ILE A 141 -11.25 6.82 15.76
C ILE A 141 -10.70 7.42 17.06
N LYS A 142 -10.20 6.57 17.96
CA LYS A 142 -9.60 6.97 19.24
C LYS A 142 -8.10 7.21 19.11
N THR A 143 -7.42 6.33 18.39
CA THR A 143 -5.97 6.31 18.28
C THR A 143 -5.58 6.01 16.85
N LEU A 144 -4.57 6.72 16.34
CA LEU A 144 -3.90 6.43 15.08
C LEU A 144 -2.41 6.73 15.25
N LEU A 145 -1.60 5.68 15.30
CA LEU A 145 -0.16 5.77 15.48
C LEU A 145 0.54 5.32 14.19
N PRO A 146 1.60 6.04 13.76
CA PRO A 146 2.41 5.64 12.60
C PRO A 146 3.12 4.31 12.85
N THR A 147 3.74 3.77 11.80
CA THR A 147 4.58 2.58 11.93
C THR A 147 5.81 2.82 12.81
N ASP A 148 6.09 1.87 13.70
CA ASP A 148 7.30 1.85 14.52
C ASP A 148 8.52 1.28 13.75
N ALA A 149 9.64 1.05 14.46
CA ALA A 149 10.86 0.47 13.89
C ALA A 149 10.68 -0.95 13.28
N SER A 150 9.59 -1.65 13.63
CA SER A 150 9.23 -2.95 13.05
C SER A 150 8.32 -2.82 11.82
N GLY A 151 7.97 -1.60 11.44
CA GLY A 151 7.02 -1.31 10.37
C GLY A 151 5.56 -1.48 10.81
N THR A 152 5.29 -1.50 12.12
CA THR A 152 3.96 -1.79 12.67
C THR A 152 3.33 -0.54 13.24
N GLY A 153 2.14 -0.18 12.75
CA GLY A 153 1.33 0.90 13.29
C GLY A 153 -0.01 0.40 13.80
N ILE A 154 -0.74 1.26 14.52
CA ILE A 154 -1.97 0.88 15.21
C ILE A 154 -3.06 1.93 14.95
N VAL A 155 -4.27 1.47 14.64
CA VAL A 155 -5.47 2.29 14.72
C VAL A 155 -6.49 1.63 15.66
N VAL A 156 -7.04 2.42 16.58
CA VAL A 156 -8.11 1.98 17.49
C VAL A 156 -9.36 2.75 17.16
N PHE A 157 -10.45 2.03 16.90
CA PHE A 157 -11.75 2.65 16.63
C PHE A 157 -12.87 1.99 17.43
N THR A 158 -13.95 2.73 17.64
CA THR A 158 -15.12 2.29 18.40
C THR A 158 -16.37 2.42 17.52
N PRO A 159 -17.01 1.31 17.10
CA PRO A 159 -18.31 1.35 16.43
C PRO A 159 -19.39 1.94 17.34
N GLN A 160 -20.21 2.84 16.81
CA GLN A 160 -21.25 3.55 17.57
C GLN A 160 -22.65 2.93 17.40
N GLU A 161 -22.82 2.07 16.41
CA GLU A 161 -24.11 1.47 16.06
C GLU A 161 -23.99 -0.02 15.72
N LYS A 162 -25.13 -0.70 15.64
CA LYS A 162 -25.20 -2.10 15.20
C LYS A 162 -25.18 -2.16 13.68
N GLY A 163 -24.42 -3.07 13.09
CA GLY A 163 -24.35 -3.20 11.64
C GLY A 163 -23.19 -4.05 11.16
N PHE A 164 -23.06 -4.13 9.84
CA PHE A 164 -21.91 -4.71 9.15
C PHE A 164 -20.98 -3.57 8.74
N GLY A 165 -19.71 -3.70 9.08
CA GLY A 165 -18.68 -2.73 8.74
C GLY A 165 -17.57 -3.37 7.91
N SER A 166 -16.92 -2.55 7.10
CA SER A 166 -15.79 -2.94 6.27
C SER A 166 -14.66 -1.95 6.47
N ILE A 167 -13.43 -2.44 6.68
CA ILE A 167 -12.24 -1.62 6.87
C ILE A 167 -11.13 -2.00 5.88
N TRP A 168 -10.50 -1.00 5.29
CA TRP A 168 -9.32 -1.19 4.42
C TRP A 168 -8.36 -0.01 4.56
N ALA A 169 -7.16 -0.17 4.00
CA ALA A 169 -6.13 0.86 3.93
C ALA A 169 -5.84 1.23 2.48
N GLU A 170 -5.63 2.51 2.24
CA GLU A 170 -5.08 3.05 1.00
C GLU A 170 -3.65 3.56 1.26
N TYR A 171 -2.67 3.12 0.47
CA TYR A 171 -1.28 3.55 0.61
C TYR A 171 -0.59 3.55 -0.76
N MET A 172 0.06 4.65 -1.13
CA MET A 172 0.76 4.81 -2.42
C MET A 172 -0.07 4.36 -3.64
N ASN A 173 -1.34 4.76 -3.70
CA ASN A 173 -2.31 4.38 -4.74
C ASN A 173 -2.67 2.87 -4.81
N LYS A 174 -2.21 2.06 -3.85
CA LYS A 174 -2.65 0.69 -3.65
C LYS A 174 -3.71 0.66 -2.55
N GLN A 175 -4.63 -0.30 -2.63
CA GLN A 175 -5.65 -0.55 -1.61
C GLN A 175 -5.49 -1.99 -1.10
N THR A 176 -5.65 -2.20 0.22
CA THR A 176 -5.72 -3.53 0.80
C THR A 176 -7.08 -4.18 0.56
N GLU A 177 -7.13 -5.51 0.63
CA GLU A 177 -8.40 -6.21 0.70
C GLU A 177 -9.20 -5.72 1.91
N PRO A 178 -10.51 -5.44 1.77
CA PRO A 178 -11.34 -5.05 2.89
C PRO A 178 -11.53 -6.20 3.88
N ILE A 179 -11.44 -5.88 5.18
CA ILE A 179 -11.76 -6.80 6.26
C ILE A 179 -13.15 -6.44 6.78
N GLU A 180 -14.05 -7.41 6.72
CA GLU A 180 -15.41 -7.26 7.23
C GLU A 180 -15.46 -7.52 8.75
N PHE A 181 -16.26 -6.74 9.44
CA PHE A 181 -16.56 -6.91 10.86
C PHE A 181 -18.05 -6.66 11.14
N VAL A 182 -18.53 -7.18 12.26
CA VAL A 182 -19.91 -7.08 12.71
C VAL A 182 -19.95 -6.36 14.05
N SER A 183 -20.76 -5.30 14.14
CA SER A 183 -21.06 -4.60 15.38
C SER A 183 -22.45 -4.98 15.89
N GLY A 184 -22.51 -5.57 17.07
CA GLY A 184 -23.69 -6.08 17.72
C GLY A 184 -24.31 -7.28 17.00
N ASN A 185 -25.62 -7.44 17.15
CA ASN A 185 -26.39 -8.47 16.46
C ASN A 185 -27.36 -7.76 15.50
N PRO A 186 -26.90 -7.33 14.30
CA PRO A 186 -27.75 -6.64 13.35
C PRO A 186 -28.80 -7.60 12.79
N THR A 187 -30.06 -7.19 12.84
CA THR A 187 -31.15 -7.99 12.26
C THR A 187 -31.06 -7.93 10.74
N LEU A 188 -30.89 -9.08 10.08
CA LEU A 188 -31.06 -9.17 8.62
C LEU A 188 -32.50 -8.74 8.28
N LEU A 189 -32.65 -7.66 7.51
CA LEU A 189 -33.94 -7.33 6.92
C LEU A 189 -34.34 -8.49 6.01
N LYS A 190 -35.34 -9.27 6.41
CA LYS A 190 -35.92 -10.26 5.50
C LYS A 190 -36.46 -9.50 4.28
N ILE A 191 -35.90 -9.76 3.10
CA ILE A 191 -36.48 -9.28 1.84
C ILE A 191 -37.81 -10.02 1.64
N THR A 192 -38.90 -9.52 2.22
CA THR A 192 -40.22 -10.19 2.16
C THR A 192 -41.10 -9.74 0.98
N ASN A 193 -40.71 -8.72 0.21
CA ASN A 193 -41.63 -8.07 -0.73
C ASN A 193 -41.30 -8.22 -2.22
N PHE A 194 -40.31 -9.03 -2.62
CA PHE A 194 -40.03 -9.20 -4.05
C PHE A 194 -41.12 -10.02 -4.78
N VAL A 195 -41.70 -11.02 -4.11
CA VAL A 195 -42.67 -11.94 -4.73
C VAL A 195 -44.05 -11.30 -4.90
N ARG A 196 -44.48 -10.43 -3.95
CA ARG A 196 -45.83 -9.85 -3.98
C ARG A 196 -45.99 -8.86 -5.13
N THR A 197 -45.01 -7.98 -5.34
CA THR A 197 -45.02 -7.00 -6.44
C THR A 197 -44.99 -7.68 -7.81
N TYR A 198 -44.22 -8.76 -7.96
CA TYR A 198 -44.14 -9.51 -9.22
C TYR A 198 -45.44 -10.26 -9.56
N TRP A 199 -46.13 -10.79 -8.54
CA TRP A 199 -47.43 -11.43 -8.72
C TRP A 199 -48.50 -10.45 -9.24
N TYR A 200 -48.58 -9.25 -8.68
CA TYR A 200 -49.53 -8.23 -9.15
C TYR A 200 -49.25 -7.80 -10.60
N VAL A 201 -47.97 -7.67 -10.99
CA VAL A 201 -47.59 -7.34 -12.37
C VAL A 201 -48.03 -8.44 -13.34
N LEU A 202 -47.81 -9.72 -13.01
CA LEU A 202 -48.24 -10.85 -13.85
C LEU A 202 -49.77 -10.94 -13.99
N VAL A 203 -50.52 -10.69 -12.92
CA VAL A 203 -51.99 -10.68 -12.96
C VAL A 203 -52.50 -9.53 -13.84
N ILE A 204 -51.95 -8.32 -13.71
CA ILE A 204 -52.34 -7.17 -14.53
C ILE A 204 -52.04 -7.42 -16.02
N VAL A 205 -50.86 -7.94 -16.35
CA VAL A 205 -50.50 -8.28 -17.74
C VAL A 205 -51.44 -9.34 -18.32
N GLY A 206 -51.79 -10.37 -17.53
CA GLY A 206 -52.75 -11.39 -17.93
C GLY A 206 -54.14 -10.81 -18.23
N ILE A 207 -54.66 -9.93 -17.36
CA ILE A 207 -55.96 -9.27 -17.57
C ILE A 207 -55.97 -8.42 -18.84
N VAL A 208 -54.91 -7.62 -19.06
CA VAL A 208 -54.80 -6.77 -20.25
C VAL A 208 -54.75 -7.60 -21.54
N ALA A 209 -54.03 -8.73 -21.54
CA ALA A 209 -53.97 -9.63 -22.69
C ALA A 209 -55.34 -10.25 -23.04
N VAL A 210 -56.12 -10.64 -22.02
CA VAL A 210 -57.48 -11.17 -22.23
C VAL A 210 -58.41 -10.11 -22.82
N ILE A 211 -58.38 -8.88 -22.28
CA ILE A 211 -59.19 -7.77 -22.79
C ILE A 211 -58.82 -7.45 -24.25
N ALA A 212 -57.53 -7.38 -24.57
CA ALA A 212 -57.06 -7.15 -25.94
C ALA A 212 -57.51 -8.28 -26.90
N GLY A 213 -57.45 -9.54 -26.47
CA GLY A 213 -57.93 -10.68 -27.24
C GLY A 213 -59.43 -10.62 -27.54
N LEU A 214 -60.24 -10.27 -26.54
CA LEU A 214 -61.70 -10.09 -26.70
C LEU A 214 -62.01 -8.91 -27.64
N PHE A 215 -61.27 -7.81 -27.55
CA PHE A 215 -61.43 -6.65 -28.43
C PHE A 215 -61.10 -6.98 -29.90
N VAL A 216 -60.02 -7.73 -30.15
CA VAL A 216 -59.67 -8.19 -31.49
C VAL A 216 -60.72 -9.15 -32.05
N ALA A 217 -61.26 -10.06 -31.22
CA ALA A 217 -62.34 -10.95 -31.62
C ALA A 217 -63.62 -10.18 -31.99
N TYR A 218 -63.97 -9.15 -31.22
CA TYR A 218 -65.10 -8.26 -31.49
C TYR A 218 -64.95 -7.47 -32.81
N LEU A 219 -63.75 -6.95 -33.08
CA LEU A 219 -63.47 -6.28 -34.36
C LEU A 219 -63.56 -7.25 -35.55
N ARG A 220 -63.15 -8.50 -35.39
CA ARG A 220 -63.27 -9.54 -36.44
C ARG A 220 -64.72 -9.89 -36.74
N THR A 221 -65.60 -9.98 -35.73
CA THR A 221 -67.02 -10.24 -35.95
C THR A 221 -67.71 -9.09 -36.68
N ILE A 222 -67.41 -7.83 -36.32
CA ILE A 222 -67.93 -6.66 -37.05
C ILE A 222 -67.40 -6.63 -38.50
N GLY A 223 -66.11 -6.90 -38.70
CA GLY A 223 -65.51 -6.93 -40.04
C GLY A 223 -66.09 -8.03 -40.94
N ARG A 224 -66.53 -9.16 -40.38
CA ARG A 224 -67.24 -10.21 -41.13
C ARG A 224 -68.67 -9.81 -41.48
N MET A 225 -69.39 -9.13 -40.58
CA MET A 225 -70.75 -8.65 -40.87
C MET A 225 -70.78 -7.58 -41.96
N ARG A 226 -69.75 -6.72 -42.05
CA ARG A 226 -69.62 -5.71 -43.13
C ARG A 226 -69.32 -6.29 -44.53
N ARG A 227 -68.96 -7.57 -44.67
CA ARG A 227 -68.76 -8.23 -45.97
C ARG A 227 -69.98 -9.02 -46.46
N MET A 228 -71.05 -9.08 -45.68
CA MET A 228 -72.29 -9.79 -46.03
C MET A 228 -73.44 -8.85 -46.41
N ILE A 229 -73.15 -7.56 -46.60
CA ILE A 229 -74.02 -6.52 -47.15
C ILE A 229 -73.33 -6.02 -48.42
#